data_AF-A0A2J6J6B9-F1
#
_entry.id   AF-A0A2J6J6B9-F1
#
_cell.length_a   1.000
_cell.length_b   1.000
_cell.length_c   1.000
_cell.angle_alpha   90.00
_cell.angle_beta   90.00
_cell.angle_gamma   90.00
#
_symmetry.space_group_name_H-M   'P 1'
#
loop_
_entity.id
_entity.type
_entity.pdbx_description
1 polymer ?
#
loop_
_entity_poly.entity_id
_entity_poly.type
_entity_poly.pdbx_seq_one_letter_code
_entity_poly.pdbx_strand_id
1 'polypeptide(L)' 'RQVRLEPKRVRAVHARTGAPAKMVLVEGRKCGQAGLALESPLFVYRGSNRQYTDEILTLYGKGRARLDQSSSFAD' A
#
# COMPACT_ATOMS: atom_id res chain seq x y z
N ARG A 1 -21.67 3.70 10.67
CA ARG A 1 -21.77 5.17 10.84
C ARG A 1 -22.04 5.65 12.28
N GLN A 2 -22.27 4.75 13.27
CA GLN A 2 -22.57 5.14 14.67
C GLN A 2 -21.53 6.07 15.32
N VAL A 3 -20.26 6.00 14.90
CA VAL A 3 -19.16 6.87 15.40
C VAL A 3 -18.85 8.07 14.48
N ARG A 4 -19.74 8.39 13.53
CA ARG A 4 -19.54 9.44 12.50
C ARG A 4 -18.23 9.28 11.70
N LEU A 5 -17.71 8.06 11.59
CA LEU A 5 -16.58 7.76 10.70
C LEU A 5 -17.13 7.39 9.32
N GLU A 6 -16.78 8.18 8.32
CA GLU A 6 -17.19 7.93 6.94
C GLU A 6 -16.03 7.29 6.18
N PRO A 7 -16.21 6.09 5.58
CA PRO A 7 -15.16 5.45 4.81
C PRO A 7 -14.87 6.25 3.55
N LYS A 8 -13.58 6.46 3.26
CA LYS A 8 -13.10 7.29 2.16
C LYS A 8 -12.32 6.52 1.12
N ARG A 9 -11.47 5.60 1.56
CA ARG A 9 -10.65 4.77 0.69
C ARG A 9 -10.69 3.34 1.17
N VAL A 10 -10.85 2.41 0.23
CA VAL A 10 -10.72 0.99 0.48
C VAL A 10 -9.68 0.43 -0.48
N ARG A 11 -8.77 -0.38 0.03
CA ARG A 11 -7.77 -1.07 -0.78
C ARG A 11 -7.72 -2.55 -0.43
N ALA A 12 -7.95 -3.41 -1.41
CA ALA A 12 -7.86 -4.85 -1.21
C ALA A 12 -6.40 -5.30 -1.18
N VAL A 13 -6.09 -6.24 -0.29
CA VAL A 13 -4.75 -6.83 -0.15
C VAL A 13 -4.78 -8.30 -0.55
N HIS A 14 -4.00 -8.62 -1.57
CA HIS A 14 -3.90 -9.94 -2.14
C HIS A 14 -2.49 -10.49 -1.93
N ALA A 15 -2.38 -11.79 -1.64
CA ALA A 15 -1.06 -12.41 -1.56
C ALA A 15 -0.31 -12.33 -2.90
N ARG A 16 -1.04 -12.47 -4.01
CA ARG A 16 -0.55 -12.47 -5.40
C ARG A 16 -1.71 -12.21 -6.36
N THR A 17 -1.39 -11.86 -7.61
CA THR A 17 -2.39 -11.68 -8.67
C THR A 17 -3.25 -12.93 -8.85
N GLY A 18 -4.56 -12.75 -8.99
CA GLY A 18 -5.53 -13.86 -9.14
C GLY A 18 -5.89 -14.59 -7.84
N ALA A 19 -5.15 -14.40 -6.74
CA ALA A 19 -5.56 -14.91 -5.44
C ALA A 19 -6.69 -14.06 -4.83
N PRO A 20 -7.58 -14.63 -4.01
CA PRO A 20 -8.59 -13.87 -3.31
C PRO A 20 -7.95 -12.84 -2.37
N ALA A 21 -8.66 -11.74 -2.12
CA ALA A 21 -8.26 -10.76 -1.12
C ALA A 21 -8.29 -11.42 0.27
N LYS A 22 -7.22 -11.24 1.05
CA LYS A 22 -7.13 -11.75 2.42
C LYS A 22 -7.48 -10.69 3.47
N MET A 23 -7.35 -9.43 3.09
CA MET A 23 -7.54 -8.28 3.96
C MET A 23 -7.96 -7.07 3.11
N VAL A 24 -8.63 -6.11 3.74
CA VAL A 24 -8.89 -4.78 3.17
C VAL A 24 -8.33 -3.72 4.10
N LEU A 25 -7.69 -2.71 3.52
CA LEU A 25 -7.33 -1.49 4.21
C LEU A 25 -8.46 -0.49 4.02
N VAL A 26 -8.89 0.14 5.11
CA VAL A 26 -9.96 1.14 5.08
C VAL A 26 -9.45 2.41 5.74
N GLU A 27 -9.48 3.51 5.01
CA GLU A 27 -9.31 4.83 5.57
C GLU A 27 -10.69 5.47 5.78
N GLY A 28 -10.93 5.99 6.97
CA GLY A 28 -12.15 6.71 7.31
C GLY A 28 -11.87 8.10 7.83
N ARG A 29 -12.76 9.04 7.52
CA ARG A 29 -12.70 10.42 8.00
C ARG A 29 -13.85 10.70 8.97
N LYS A 30 -13.52 11.19 10.16
CA LYS A 30 -14.54 11.64 11.13
C LYS A 30 -15.32 12.82 10.57
N CYS A 31 -16.65 12.73 10.64
CA CYS A 31 -17.60 13.70 10.06
C CYS A 31 -17.34 13.99 8.57
N GLY A 32 -16.80 13.02 7.83
CA GLY A 32 -16.60 13.14 6.39
C GLY A 32 -17.94 13.17 5.63
N GLN A 33 -17.97 13.89 4.51
CA GLN A 33 -19.08 13.82 3.55
C GLN A 33 -19.15 12.45 2.88
N ALA A 34 -20.23 12.10 2.19
CA ALA A 34 -20.29 10.85 1.44
C ALA A 34 -19.20 10.77 0.35
N GLY A 35 -18.86 9.55 -0.05
CA GLY A 35 -17.92 9.29 -1.15
C GLY A 35 -16.83 8.31 -0.74
N LEU A 36 -16.66 7.28 -1.58
CA LEU A 36 -15.76 6.16 -1.38
C LEU A 36 -14.95 5.93 -2.66
N ALA A 37 -13.63 5.85 -2.52
CA ALA A 37 -12.74 5.41 -3.59
C ALA A 37 -12.29 3.96 -3.34
N LEU A 38 -12.38 3.14 -4.38
CA LEU A 38 -11.75 1.82 -4.40
C LEU A 38 -10.40 1.95 -5.08
N GLU A 39 -9.35 1.64 -4.33
CA GLU A 39 -7.99 1.72 -4.85
C GLU A 39 -7.56 0.45 -5.56
N SER A 40 -6.58 0.59 -6.45
CA SER A 40 -5.87 -0.53 -7.04
C SER A 40 -5.39 -1.48 -5.95
N PRO A 41 -5.53 -2.81 -6.13
CA PRO A 41 -5.14 -3.77 -5.11
C PRO A 41 -3.66 -3.67 -4.75
N LEU A 42 -3.34 -4.00 -3.51
CA LEU A 42 -1.97 -4.20 -3.06
C LEU A 42 -1.61 -5.68 -3.17
N PHE A 43 -0.55 -5.99 -3.92
CA PHE A 43 -0.02 -7.35 -4.05
C PHE A 43 1.21 -7.53 -3.18
N VAL A 44 1.18 -8.56 -2.33
CA VAL A 44 2.28 -8.81 -1.39
C VAL A 44 3.51 -9.38 -2.10
N TYR A 45 3.34 -10.46 -2.86
CA TYR A 45 4.43 -11.20 -3.48
C TYR A 45 4.40 -11.14 -5.01
N ARG A 46 5.59 -11.25 -5.63
CA ARG A 46 5.79 -11.39 -7.07
C ARG A 46 5.69 -12.86 -7.49
N GLY A 47 4.78 -13.14 -8.43
CA GLY A 47 4.68 -14.45 -9.09
C GLY A 47 4.47 -15.60 -8.10
N SER A 48 5.21 -16.70 -8.31
CA SER A 48 5.15 -17.91 -7.47
C SER A 48 6.07 -17.87 -6.25
N ASN A 49 7.04 -16.96 -6.21
CA ASN A 49 8.10 -16.94 -5.19
C ASN A 49 7.71 -16.05 -4.01
N ARG A 50 8.38 -16.20 -2.86
CA ARG A 50 8.15 -15.36 -1.66
C ARG A 50 8.86 -14.00 -1.72
N GLN A 51 9.07 -13.45 -2.91
CA GLN A 51 9.70 -12.14 -3.09
C GLN A 51 8.66 -11.04 -3.00
N TYR A 52 8.89 -10.02 -2.17
CA TYR A 52 7.97 -8.88 -2.05
C TYR A 52 7.92 -8.03 -3.33
N THR A 53 6.80 -7.39 -3.57
CA THR A 53 6.68 -6.35 -4.60
C THR A 53 7.44 -5.08 -4.19
N ASP A 54 7.84 -4.25 -5.17
CA ASP A 54 8.55 -2.98 -4.86
C ASP A 54 7.71 -2.06 -3.99
N GLU A 55 6.38 -2.08 -4.19
CA GLU A 55 5.45 -1.31 -3.39
C GLU A 55 5.50 -1.72 -1.91
N ILE A 56 5.51 -3.02 -1.59
CA ILE A 56 5.65 -3.52 -0.22
C ILE A 56 7.02 -3.18 0.37
N LEU A 57 8.09 -3.33 -0.41
CA LEU A 57 9.44 -2.95 0.03
C LEU A 57 9.53 -1.46 0.36
N THR A 58 8.85 -0.62 -0.42
CA THR A 58 8.73 0.82 -0.16
C THR A 58 7.97 1.10 1.13
N LEU A 59 6.84 0.42 1.38
CA LEU A 59 6.07 0.54 2.62
C LEU A 59 6.87 0.09 3.86
N TYR A 60 7.76 -0.89 3.73
CA TYR A 60 8.68 -1.29 4.80
C TYR A 60 9.88 -0.35 4.99
N GLY A 61 9.94 0.77 4.26
CA GLY A 61 11.07 1.71 4.34
C GLY A 61 12.36 1.20 3.68
N LYS A 62 12.30 0.07 2.97
CA LYS A 62 13.45 -0.53 2.26
C LYS A 62 13.59 -0.03 0.82
N GLY A 63 12.61 0.73 0.31
CA GLY A 63 12.60 1.30 -1.04
C GLY A 63 13.45 2.58 -1.21
N ARG A 64 14.09 3.10 -0.15
CA ARG A 64 14.79 4.40 -0.19
C ARG A 64 16.23 4.39 0.33
N ALA A 65 16.89 3.23 0.34
CA ALA A 65 18.26 3.10 0.84
C ALA A 65 19.38 3.26 -0.22
N ARG A 66 19.10 3.84 -1.40
CA ARG A 66 20.13 3.97 -2.46
C ARG A 66 19.98 5.18 -3.39
N LEU A 67 19.87 6.38 -2.82
CA LEU A 67 20.08 7.63 -3.58
C LEU A 67 21.01 8.63 -2.87
N ASP A 68 21.72 8.23 -1.81
CA ASP A 68 22.55 9.13 -0.99
C ASP A 68 24.04 8.71 -0.94
N GLN A 69 24.53 7.96 -1.93
CA GLN A 69 25.94 7.53 -1.97
C GLN A 69 26.67 7.92 -3.27
N SER A 70 26.17 8.90 -4.03
CA SER A 70 26.83 9.38 -5.26
C SER A 70 27.00 10.90 -5.29
N SER A 71 27.30 11.54 -4.16
CA SER A 71 27.69 12.96 -4.11
C SER A 71 28.82 13.24 -3.11
N SER A 72 29.78 12.33 -3.00
CA SER A 72 31.04 12.56 -2.28
C SER A 72 32.10 11.71 -2.94
N PHE A 73 32.60 12.14 -4.09
CA PHE A 73 33.91 11.81 -4.70
C PHE A 73 34.01 12.56 -6.04
N ALA A 74 34.08 13.90 -5.96
CA ALA A 74 34.63 14.79 -6.97
C ALA A 74 34.65 16.21 -6.36
N ASP A 75 35.72 16.48 -5.60
CA ASP A 75 36.47 17.75 -5.54
C ASP A 75 37.62 17.58 -4.54
#